data_AF-B5HS70-F1
#
_entry.id   AF-B5HS70-F1
#
_cell.length_a   1.000
_cell.length_b   1.000
_cell.length_c   1.000
_cell.angle_alpha   90.00
_cell.angle_beta   90.00
_cell.angle_gamma   90.00
#
_symmetry.space_group_name_H-M   'P 1'
#
loop_
_entity.id
_entity.type
_entity.pdbx_description
1 polymer ?
#
loop_
_entity_poly.entity_id
_entity_poly.type
_entity_poly.pdbx_seq_one_letter_code
_entity_poly.pdbx_strand_id
1 'polypeptide(L)'
;MVMHVRCPDRLPEETYRQVLEELAGLSPVVQALPPTAALVDLRGALPYYGVDARRLGEVLRIRTISRLGVDVRVGIGPTITVAATASGQIPRPGGVLAITPEEVAGWLGPLPVDALHGIGPRQATVLRDYGVHCVGLLAALPPATVQRLLGGKAGRLAADRARGIARPVVPRALPATASVRYRFDEHTLDGAVVRAALLELVVRLGTRLRGRDQAARALTLSLTFAGGGSWDKTRRLTAPSAHEDDLRQLAYQLMDAAGLQRGLLTGLVLKAEDLLDADQAPRQLSLDDAREARLATEGAVDRIRDKFGTRVIGPAAVFRRAS
;
A
#
# COMPACT_ATOMS: atom_id res chain seq x y z
N MET A 1 -4.68 1.46 22.89
CA MET A 1 -5.56 2.21 21.97
C MET A 1 -4.79 2.48 20.70
N VAL A 2 -5.43 2.27 19.56
CA VAL A 2 -4.89 2.50 18.22
C VAL A 2 -5.84 3.43 17.48
N MET A 3 -5.29 4.36 16.72
CA MET A 3 -6.01 5.22 15.80
C MET A 3 -5.68 4.83 14.36
N HIS A 4 -6.70 4.62 13.55
CA HIS A 4 -6.59 4.39 12.11
C HIS A 4 -7.19 5.59 11.37
N VAL A 5 -6.36 6.26 10.58
CA VAL A 5 -6.71 7.48 9.85
C VAL A 5 -6.82 7.13 8.38
N ARG A 6 -7.99 7.38 7.78
CA ARG A 6 -8.24 7.16 6.36
C ARG A 6 -8.44 8.49 5.65
N CYS A 7 -7.56 8.76 4.71
CA CYS A 7 -7.56 9.89 3.79
C CYS A 7 -8.55 9.67 2.62
N PRO A 8 -8.93 10.73 1.90
CA PRO A 8 -9.69 10.62 0.65
C PRO A 8 -9.00 9.76 -0.41
N ASP A 9 -9.78 9.09 -1.26
CA ASP A 9 -9.28 8.09 -2.22
C ASP A 9 -8.34 8.66 -3.30
N ARG A 10 -8.39 9.97 -3.54
CA ARG A 10 -7.58 10.70 -4.53
C ARG A 10 -6.69 11.75 -3.88
N LEU A 11 -6.14 11.47 -2.70
CA LEU A 11 -5.23 12.38 -2.04
C LEU A 11 -3.87 12.40 -2.77
N PRO A 12 -3.33 13.57 -3.16
CA PRO A 12 -1.97 13.68 -3.67
C PRO A 12 -0.96 13.13 -2.66
N GLU A 13 0.11 12.53 -3.17
CA GLU A 13 1.13 11.89 -2.33
C GLU A 13 1.82 12.89 -1.37
N GLU A 14 2.05 14.11 -1.84
CA GLU A 14 2.59 15.20 -1.04
C GLU A 14 1.67 15.59 0.12
N THR A 15 0.36 15.69 -0.14
CA THR A 15 -0.62 15.97 0.92
C THR A 15 -0.74 14.81 1.89
N TYR A 16 -0.60 13.57 1.42
CA TYR A 16 -0.56 12.39 2.29
C TYR A 16 0.67 12.41 3.22
N ARG A 17 1.83 12.85 2.72
CA ARG A 17 3.04 13.07 3.54
C ARG A 17 2.80 14.12 4.63
N GLN A 18 2.18 15.24 4.28
CA GLN A 18 1.80 16.27 5.25
C GLN A 18 0.82 15.74 6.31
N VAL A 19 -0.12 14.86 5.94
CA VAL A 19 -0.97 14.16 6.92
C VAL A 19 -0.14 13.28 7.86
N LEU A 20 0.86 12.55 7.34
CA LEU A 20 1.75 11.74 8.17
C LEU A 20 2.56 12.62 9.16
N GLU A 21 2.97 13.82 8.76
CA GLU A 21 3.65 14.78 9.65
C GLU A 21 2.73 15.25 10.78
N GLU A 22 1.46 15.56 10.49
CA GLU A 22 0.47 15.88 11.53
C GLU A 22 0.27 14.72 12.51
N LEU A 23 0.31 13.47 12.03
CA LEU A 23 0.22 12.27 12.88
C LEU A 23 1.47 12.07 13.74
N ALA A 24 2.65 12.29 13.16
CA ALA A 24 3.92 12.21 13.88
C ALA A 24 4.01 13.25 15.00
N GLY A 25 3.37 14.41 14.83
CA GLY A 25 3.21 15.40 15.90
C GLY A 25 2.33 14.95 17.06
N LEU A 26 1.48 13.92 16.89
CA LEU A 26 0.64 13.37 17.96
C LEU A 26 1.28 12.18 18.68
N SER A 27 2.00 11.33 17.95
CA SER A 27 2.67 10.16 18.53
C SER A 27 3.89 9.79 17.72
N PRO A 28 5.00 9.35 18.35
CA PRO A 28 6.18 8.87 17.64
C PRO A 28 5.94 7.51 16.96
N VAL A 29 4.88 6.78 17.33
CA VAL A 29 4.58 5.44 16.80
C VAL A 29 3.50 5.55 15.72
N VAL A 30 3.95 5.86 14.50
CA VAL A 30 3.13 5.95 13.29
C VAL A 30 3.55 4.89 12.28
N GLN A 31 2.57 4.23 11.67
CA GLN A 31 2.77 3.30 10.57
C GLN A 31 2.01 3.78 9.34
N ALA A 32 2.72 4.19 8.30
CA ALA A 32 2.13 4.56 7.03
C ALA A 32 1.51 3.34 6.33
N LEU A 33 0.26 3.47 5.86
CA LEU A 33 -0.47 2.49 5.04
C LEU A 33 -0.95 3.13 3.73
N PRO A 34 -0.01 3.53 2.85
CA PRO A 34 -0.36 4.21 1.61
C PRO A 34 -1.20 3.31 0.69
N PRO A 35 -2.01 3.91 -0.20
CA PRO A 35 -2.02 5.35 -0.54
C PRO A 35 -2.90 6.22 0.37
N THR A 36 -3.74 5.62 1.24
CA THR A 36 -4.87 6.35 1.82
C THR A 36 -5.04 6.18 3.32
N ALA A 37 -4.16 5.47 4.03
CA ALA A 37 -4.35 5.27 5.46
C ALA A 37 -3.07 5.31 6.28
N ALA A 38 -3.19 5.52 7.58
CA ALA A 38 -2.10 5.40 8.53
C ALA A 38 -2.63 4.85 9.85
N LEU A 39 -1.75 4.18 10.60
CA LEU A 39 -2.01 3.75 11.96
C LEU A 39 -1.15 4.55 12.93
N VAL A 40 -1.72 4.87 14.09
CA VAL A 40 -1.03 5.57 15.17
C VAL A 40 -1.30 4.84 16.47
N ASP A 41 -0.25 4.55 17.22
CA ASP A 41 -0.40 4.07 18.59
C ASP A 41 -0.61 5.25 19.54
N LEU A 42 -1.71 5.19 20.28
CA LEU A 42 -2.10 6.25 21.21
C LEU A 42 -1.67 5.97 22.66
N ARG A 43 -1.06 4.82 22.97
CA ARG A 43 -0.72 4.43 24.36
C ARG A 43 0.12 5.48 25.09
N GLY A 44 1.11 6.07 24.43
CA GLY A 44 1.92 7.16 24.99
C GLY A 44 1.30 8.54 24.85
N ALA A 45 0.48 8.76 23.81
CA ALA A 45 -0.11 10.06 23.52
C ALA A 45 -1.24 10.42 24.50
N LEU A 46 -2.08 9.46 24.90
CA LEU A 46 -3.24 9.75 25.76
C LEU A 46 -2.83 10.33 27.13
N PRO A 47 -1.87 9.74 27.87
CA PRO A 47 -1.40 10.33 29.13
C PRO A 47 -0.69 11.67 28.92
N TYR A 48 0.06 11.83 27.82
CA TYR A 48 0.80 13.07 27.53
C TYR A 48 -0.13 14.26 27.30
N TYR A 49 -1.18 14.07 26.50
CA TYR A 49 -2.14 15.13 26.21
C TYR A 49 -3.22 15.28 27.30
N GLY A 50 -3.41 14.29 28.16
CA GLY A 50 -4.42 14.33 29.23
C GLY A 50 -5.86 14.36 28.72
N VAL A 51 -6.11 13.83 27.51
CA VAL A 51 -7.43 13.82 26.86
C VAL A 51 -7.84 12.40 26.47
N ASP A 52 -9.15 12.20 26.30
CA ASP A 52 -9.65 10.95 25.74
C ASP A 52 -9.24 10.77 24.27
N ALA A 53 -9.29 9.52 23.81
CA ALA A 53 -8.84 9.18 22.46
C ALA A 53 -9.70 9.81 21.36
N ARG A 54 -11.01 9.94 21.60
CA ARG A 54 -11.94 10.56 20.65
C ARG A 54 -11.57 12.02 20.42
N ARG A 55 -11.29 12.76 21.48
CA ARG A 55 -10.88 14.16 21.45
C ARG A 55 -9.58 14.34 20.70
N LEU A 56 -8.62 13.44 20.88
CA LEU A 56 -7.36 13.45 20.12
C LEU A 56 -7.60 13.23 18.61
N GLY A 57 -8.53 12.33 18.26
CA GLY A 57 -8.96 12.12 16.87
C GLY A 57 -9.65 13.36 16.26
N GLU A 58 -10.47 14.07 17.04
CA GLU A 58 -11.11 15.32 16.60
C GLU A 58 -10.07 16.44 16.41
N VAL A 59 -9.09 16.55 17.31
CA VAL A 59 -7.98 17.51 17.18
C VAL A 59 -7.21 17.26 15.89
N LEU A 60 -6.88 15.99 15.59
CA LEU A 60 -6.23 15.62 14.33
C LEU A 60 -7.08 16.06 13.13
N ARG A 61 -8.36 15.71 13.12
CA ARG A 61 -9.26 16.03 12.01
C ARG A 61 -9.37 17.55 11.77
N ILE A 62 -9.48 18.33 12.84
CA ILE A 62 -9.50 19.80 12.75
C ILE A 62 -8.18 20.33 12.17
N ARG A 63 -7.03 19.77 12.58
CA ARG A 63 -5.71 20.14 12.02
C ARG A 63 -5.62 19.81 10.53
N THR A 64 -6.04 18.63 10.10
CA THR A 64 -5.95 18.25 8.68
C THR A 64 -6.89 19.09 7.82
N ILE A 65 -8.08 19.45 8.32
CA ILE A 65 -9.00 20.34 7.60
C ILE A 65 -8.41 21.76 7.51
N SER A 66 -7.97 22.32 8.63
CA SER A 66 -7.50 23.72 8.68
C SER A 66 -6.19 23.97 7.95
N ARG A 67 -5.23 23.02 8.02
CA ARG A 67 -3.89 23.19 7.44
C ARG A 67 -3.79 22.64 6.02
N LEU A 68 -4.47 21.53 5.74
CA LEU A 68 -4.30 20.78 4.49
C LEU A 68 -5.54 20.81 3.60
N GLY A 69 -6.68 21.30 4.10
CA GLY A 69 -7.96 21.24 3.38
C GLY A 69 -8.50 19.80 3.25
N VAL A 70 -8.04 18.87 4.09
CA VAL A 70 -8.37 17.44 3.99
C VAL A 70 -9.22 17.01 5.17
N ASP A 71 -10.43 16.55 4.87
CA ASP A 71 -11.26 15.87 5.85
C ASP A 71 -10.94 14.37 5.88
N VAL A 72 -10.60 13.87 7.07
CA VAL A 72 -10.17 12.48 7.30
C VAL A 72 -11.20 11.71 8.11
N ARG A 73 -11.23 10.40 7.90
CA ARG A 73 -12.02 9.46 8.70
C ARG A 73 -11.14 8.79 9.72
N VAL A 74 -11.41 9.03 10.99
CA VAL A 74 -10.59 8.58 12.11
C VAL A 74 -11.34 7.52 12.90
N GLY A 75 -10.89 6.27 12.81
CA GLY A 75 -11.39 5.18 13.65
C GLY A 75 -10.46 4.91 14.80
N ILE A 76 -10.99 4.71 16.01
CA ILE A 76 -10.20 4.48 17.22
C ILE A 76 -10.73 3.22 17.91
N GLY A 77 -9.81 2.36 18.35
CA GLY A 77 -10.17 1.12 19.01
C GLY A 77 -9.03 0.49 19.78
N PRO A 78 -9.27 -0.57 20.58
CA PRO A 78 -8.22 -1.25 21.34
C PRO A 78 -7.23 -1.97 20.43
N THR A 79 -7.65 -2.35 19.22
CA THR A 79 -6.82 -3.04 18.25
C THR A 79 -6.90 -2.38 16.88
N ILE A 80 -5.89 -2.65 16.04
CA ILE A 80 -5.85 -2.22 14.63
C ILE A 80 -7.14 -2.61 13.89
N THR A 81 -7.64 -3.84 14.11
CA THR A 81 -8.85 -4.33 13.44
C THR A 81 -10.06 -3.47 13.80
N VAL A 82 -10.28 -3.19 15.09
CA VAL A 82 -11.42 -2.36 15.53
C VAL A 82 -11.28 -0.94 15.00
N ALA A 83 -10.11 -0.32 15.15
CA ALA A 83 -9.85 1.04 14.67
C ALA A 83 -10.05 1.16 13.15
N ALA A 84 -9.52 0.21 12.38
CA ALA A 84 -9.63 0.22 10.92
C ALA A 84 -11.07 -0.03 10.45
N THR A 85 -11.79 -0.98 11.07
CA THR A 85 -13.22 -1.20 10.81
C THR A 85 -14.02 0.06 11.13
N ALA A 86 -13.77 0.70 12.29
CA ALA A 86 -14.45 1.92 12.70
C ALA A 86 -14.28 3.04 11.67
N SER A 87 -13.05 3.29 11.21
CA SER A 87 -12.80 4.31 10.18
C SER A 87 -13.54 4.03 8.85
N GLY A 88 -13.76 2.74 8.54
CA GLY A 88 -14.47 2.30 7.35
C GLY A 88 -15.98 2.56 7.42
N GLN A 89 -16.55 2.54 8.63
CA GLN A 89 -17.98 2.80 8.88
C GLN A 89 -18.33 4.29 8.88
N ILE A 90 -17.34 5.18 8.96
CA ILE A 90 -17.57 6.63 8.94
C ILE A 90 -17.99 7.05 7.52
N PRO A 91 -19.16 7.71 7.35
CA PRO A 91 -19.58 8.27 6.07
C PRO A 91 -18.62 9.35 5.57
N ARG A 92 -18.67 9.66 4.26
CA ARG A 92 -17.98 10.83 3.71
C ARG A 92 -18.74 12.12 4.11
N PRO A 93 -18.07 13.27 4.26
CA PRO A 93 -16.67 13.57 3.91
C PRO A 93 -15.62 13.13 4.95
N GLY A 94 -15.97 13.07 6.24
CA GLY A 94 -15.06 12.68 7.30
C GLY A 94 -15.74 12.62 8.67
N GLY A 95 -14.98 12.25 9.70
CA GLY A 95 -15.51 12.11 11.07
C GLY A 95 -14.63 11.26 11.96
N VAL A 96 -15.02 11.15 13.25
CA VAL A 96 -14.31 10.36 14.25
C VAL A 96 -15.26 9.35 14.89
N LEU A 97 -14.86 8.07 14.91
CA LEU A 97 -15.57 7.00 15.60
C LEU A 97 -14.60 6.28 16.53
N ALA A 98 -14.83 6.39 17.84
CA ALA A 98 -14.04 5.72 18.86
C ALA A 98 -14.87 4.63 19.54
N ILE A 99 -14.28 3.44 19.66
CA ILE A 99 -14.88 2.26 20.29
C ILE A 99 -14.02 1.87 21.50
N THR A 100 -14.62 1.84 22.69
CA THR A 100 -13.92 1.43 23.91
C THR A 100 -13.76 -0.10 23.96
N PRO A 101 -12.83 -0.65 24.79
CA PRO A 101 -12.68 -2.10 24.95
C PRO A 101 -13.99 -2.82 25.30
N GLU A 102 -14.83 -2.20 26.12
CA GLU A 102 -16.10 -2.75 26.59
C GLU A 102 -17.16 -2.80 25.48
N GLU A 103 -17.12 -1.83 24.56
CA GLU A 103 -18.06 -1.73 23.44
C GLU A 103 -17.74 -2.69 22.29
N VAL A 104 -16.51 -3.21 22.20
CA VAL A 104 -16.03 -3.99 21.04
C VAL A 104 -16.93 -5.15 20.71
N ALA A 105 -17.31 -5.98 21.69
CA ALA A 105 -18.07 -7.19 21.42
C ALA A 105 -19.47 -6.87 20.87
N GLY A 106 -20.16 -5.90 21.47
CA GLY A 106 -21.51 -5.49 21.07
C GLY A 106 -21.53 -4.72 19.75
N TRP A 107 -20.49 -3.93 19.47
CA TRP A 107 -20.41 -3.15 18.24
C TRP A 107 -19.90 -3.97 17.05
N LEU A 108 -18.85 -4.77 17.23
CA LEU A 108 -18.22 -5.52 16.14
C LEU A 108 -19.05 -6.74 15.74
N GLY A 109 -19.62 -7.46 16.72
CA GLY A 109 -20.39 -8.69 16.52
C GLY A 109 -21.48 -8.65 15.43
N PRO A 110 -22.40 -7.67 15.44
CA PRO A 110 -23.50 -7.60 14.47
C PRO A 110 -23.07 -7.13 13.07
N LEU A 111 -21.85 -6.60 12.89
CA LEU A 111 -21.40 -6.13 11.59
C LEU A 111 -21.32 -7.29 10.60
N PRO A 112 -21.64 -7.05 9.31
CA PRO A 112 -21.49 -8.06 8.30
C PRO A 112 -20.01 -8.42 8.11
N VAL A 113 -19.74 -9.67 7.71
CA VAL A 113 -18.37 -10.20 7.70
C VAL A 113 -17.42 -9.46 6.73
N ASP A 114 -17.96 -8.83 5.69
CA ASP A 114 -17.23 -7.99 4.74
C ASP A 114 -16.92 -6.58 5.25
N ALA A 115 -17.58 -6.12 6.32
CA ALA A 115 -17.22 -4.88 7.01
C ALA A 115 -15.92 -5.05 7.82
N LEU A 116 -15.56 -6.27 8.22
CA LEU A 116 -14.37 -6.53 9.03
C LEU A 116 -13.09 -6.21 8.26
N HIS A 117 -12.27 -5.31 8.81
CA HIS A 117 -11.00 -4.96 8.21
C HIS A 117 -10.11 -6.18 7.94
N GLY A 118 -9.73 -6.36 6.67
CA GLY A 118 -8.81 -7.41 6.23
C GLY A 118 -9.49 -8.70 5.75
N ILE A 119 -10.83 -8.74 5.71
CA ILE A 119 -11.58 -9.73 4.94
C ILE A 119 -11.80 -9.18 3.53
N GLY A 120 -11.29 -9.89 2.53
CA GLY A 120 -11.50 -9.53 1.12
C GLY A 120 -12.84 -10.03 0.57
N PRO A 121 -13.33 -9.51 -0.58
CA PRO A 121 -14.61 -9.91 -1.16
C PRO A 121 -14.75 -11.42 -1.39
N ARG A 122 -13.69 -12.08 -1.87
CA ARG A 122 -13.66 -13.54 -2.07
C ARG A 122 -13.82 -14.31 -0.76
N GLN A 123 -13.13 -13.86 0.30
CA GLN A 123 -13.22 -14.49 1.61
C GLN A 123 -14.60 -14.28 2.22
N ALA A 124 -15.18 -13.09 2.08
CA ALA A 124 -16.54 -12.79 2.53
C ALA A 124 -17.57 -13.67 1.82
N THR A 125 -17.45 -13.87 0.49
CA THR A 125 -18.32 -14.79 -0.25
C THR A 125 -18.20 -16.22 0.29
N VAL A 126 -16.99 -16.76 0.43
CA VAL A 126 -16.79 -18.09 1.02
C VAL A 126 -17.42 -18.19 2.41
N LEU A 127 -17.22 -17.20 3.28
CA LEU A 127 -17.82 -17.20 4.62
C LEU A 127 -19.35 -17.20 4.58
N ARG A 128 -19.95 -16.37 3.71
CA ARG A 128 -21.40 -16.31 3.52
C ARG A 128 -21.99 -17.61 2.97
N ASP A 129 -21.32 -18.26 2.03
CA ASP A 129 -21.75 -19.55 1.47
C ASP A 129 -21.81 -20.64 2.54
N TYR A 130 -20.99 -20.52 3.59
CA TYR A 130 -21.01 -21.38 4.78
C TYR A 130 -21.86 -20.83 5.94
N GLY A 131 -22.74 -19.86 5.68
CA GLY A 131 -23.69 -19.30 6.65
C GLY A 131 -23.11 -18.25 7.61
N VAL A 132 -21.83 -17.89 7.48
CA VAL A 132 -21.13 -16.93 8.34
C VAL A 132 -21.32 -15.52 7.78
N HIS A 133 -22.42 -14.88 8.17
CA HIS A 133 -22.80 -13.58 7.63
C HIS A 133 -22.34 -12.38 8.48
N CYS A 134 -22.05 -12.56 9.76
CA CYS A 134 -21.58 -11.50 10.65
C CYS A 134 -20.26 -11.84 11.37
N VAL A 135 -19.60 -10.81 11.92
CA VAL A 135 -18.31 -10.96 12.61
C VAL A 135 -18.44 -11.80 13.88
N GLY A 136 -19.56 -11.68 14.60
CA GLY A 136 -19.82 -12.48 15.81
C GLY A 136 -19.81 -13.97 15.52
N LEU A 137 -20.44 -14.40 14.41
CA LEU A 137 -20.41 -15.79 13.96
C LEU A 137 -18.99 -16.22 13.59
N LEU A 138 -18.24 -15.38 12.88
CA LEU A 138 -16.84 -15.66 12.54
C LEU A 138 -15.96 -15.81 13.80
N ALA A 139 -16.18 -14.98 14.82
CA ALA A 139 -15.45 -15.05 16.08
C ALA A 139 -15.75 -16.32 16.88
N ALA A 140 -16.99 -16.82 16.80
CA ALA A 140 -17.44 -18.05 17.46
C ALA A 140 -16.91 -19.33 16.79
N LEU A 141 -16.54 -19.29 15.51
CA LEU A 141 -16.03 -20.47 14.81
C LEU A 141 -14.66 -20.93 15.34
N PRO A 142 -14.43 -22.25 15.49
CA PRO A 142 -13.12 -22.78 15.83
C PRO A 142 -12.05 -22.31 14.82
N PRO A 143 -10.85 -21.89 15.26
CA PRO A 143 -9.80 -21.41 14.36
C PRO A 143 -9.44 -22.40 13.24
N ALA A 144 -9.47 -23.70 13.54
CA ALA A 144 -9.22 -24.76 12.56
C ALA A 144 -10.26 -24.78 11.43
N THR A 145 -11.53 -24.51 11.76
CA THR A 145 -12.61 -24.41 10.77
C THR A 145 -12.38 -23.23 9.83
N VAL A 146 -12.06 -22.06 10.37
CA VAL A 146 -11.78 -20.85 9.56
C VAL A 146 -10.56 -21.06 8.66
N GLN A 147 -9.52 -21.75 9.15
CA GLN A 147 -8.36 -22.14 8.34
C GLN A 147 -8.70 -23.10 7.21
N ARG A 148 -9.61 -24.05 7.43
CA ARG A 148 -10.06 -24.96 6.38
C ARG A 148 -10.87 -24.23 5.29
N LEU A 149 -11.66 -23.23 5.66
CA LEU A 149 -12.47 -22.45 4.72
C LEU A 149 -11.63 -21.46 3.90
N LEU A 150 -10.70 -20.75 4.54
CA LEU A 150 -9.98 -19.64 3.91
C LEU A 150 -8.51 -19.94 3.58
N GLY A 151 -8.03 -21.14 3.91
CA GLY A 151 -6.63 -21.54 3.86
C GLY A 151 -5.87 -21.20 5.15
N GLY A 152 -4.74 -21.87 5.40
CA GLY A 152 -4.04 -21.83 6.69
C GLY A 152 -3.70 -20.43 7.20
N LYS A 153 -2.88 -19.67 6.47
CA LYS A 153 -2.45 -18.32 6.90
C LYS A 153 -3.61 -17.32 6.93
N ALA A 154 -4.45 -17.33 5.89
CA ALA A 154 -5.51 -16.36 5.73
C ALA A 154 -6.66 -16.59 6.71
N GLY A 155 -7.03 -17.85 6.96
CA GLY A 155 -8.05 -18.22 7.92
C GLY A 155 -7.62 -17.99 9.37
N ARG A 156 -6.35 -18.27 9.72
CA ARG A 156 -5.80 -17.89 11.03
C ARG A 156 -5.96 -16.39 11.27
N LEU A 157 -5.52 -15.58 10.31
CA LEU A 157 -5.58 -14.13 10.43
C LEU A 157 -7.02 -13.59 10.47
N ALA A 158 -7.95 -14.19 9.73
CA ALA A 158 -9.37 -13.85 9.79
C ALA A 158 -9.96 -14.14 11.18
N ALA A 159 -9.64 -15.30 11.75
CA ALA A 159 -10.10 -15.70 13.08
C ALA A 159 -9.53 -14.78 14.18
N ASP A 160 -8.24 -14.44 14.10
CA ASP A 160 -7.59 -13.51 15.04
C ASP A 160 -8.26 -12.12 14.99
N ARG A 161 -8.57 -11.63 13.78
CA ARG A 161 -9.23 -10.34 13.58
C ARG A 161 -10.65 -10.32 14.14
N ALA A 162 -11.43 -11.36 13.90
CA ALA A 162 -12.82 -11.45 14.38
C ALA A 162 -12.88 -11.46 15.93
N ARG A 163 -11.87 -12.04 16.58
CA ARG A 163 -11.72 -12.01 18.05
C ARG A 163 -11.07 -10.75 18.59
N GLY A 164 -10.71 -9.80 17.74
CA GLY A 164 -10.03 -8.58 18.16
C GLY A 164 -8.65 -8.84 18.77
N ILE A 165 -7.92 -9.89 18.35
CA ILE A 165 -6.56 -10.15 18.84
C ILE A 165 -5.63 -9.03 18.34
N ALA A 166 -4.96 -8.38 19.29
CA ALA A 166 -4.12 -7.22 19.03
C ALA A 166 -2.82 -7.60 18.31
N ARG A 167 -2.42 -6.74 17.36
CA ARG A 167 -1.07 -6.74 16.78
C ARG A 167 -0.48 -5.35 17.01
N PRO A 168 0.83 -5.24 17.30
CA PRO A 168 1.44 -3.95 17.53
C PRO A 168 1.42 -3.10 16.26
N VAL A 169 1.25 -1.79 16.41
CA VAL A 169 1.58 -0.82 15.37
C VAL A 169 3.10 -0.81 15.27
N VAL A 170 3.63 -1.04 14.07
CA VAL A 170 5.08 -1.06 13.85
C VAL A 170 5.47 0.32 13.33
N PRO A 171 6.25 1.12 14.07
CA PRO A 171 6.72 2.41 13.59
C PRO A 171 7.38 2.24 12.23
N ARG A 172 6.84 2.92 11.22
CA ARG A 172 7.43 2.94 9.88
C ARG A 172 7.03 4.23 9.19
N ALA A 173 8.03 5.09 8.97
CA ALA A 173 7.87 6.39 8.34
C ALA A 173 7.37 6.27 6.89
N LEU A 174 7.83 5.23 6.16
CA LEU A 174 7.56 5.07 4.74
C LEU A 174 6.95 3.69 4.40
N PRO A 175 6.20 3.57 3.28
CA PRO A 175 5.65 2.30 2.82
C PRO A 175 6.67 1.17 2.77
N ALA A 176 6.22 -0.05 3.11
CA ALA A 176 7.01 -1.27 2.91
C ALA A 176 7.10 -1.70 1.43
N THR A 177 6.20 -1.17 0.60
CA THR A 177 6.04 -1.54 -0.81
C THR A 177 5.54 -0.35 -1.60
N ALA A 178 5.93 -0.25 -2.87
CA ALA A 178 5.37 0.70 -3.83
C ALA A 178 5.00 -0.06 -5.10
N SER A 179 3.84 0.23 -5.70
CA SER A 179 3.44 -0.41 -6.95
C SER A 179 2.91 0.58 -7.97
N VAL A 180 3.11 0.23 -9.23
CA VAL A 180 2.60 0.93 -10.40
C VAL A 180 1.90 -0.08 -11.29
N ARG A 181 0.83 0.32 -11.95
CA ARG A 181 0.09 -0.54 -12.88
C ARG A 181 -0.07 0.10 -14.24
N TYR A 182 -0.12 -0.76 -15.24
CA TYR A 182 -0.47 -0.44 -16.61
C TYR A 182 -1.64 -1.33 -17.03
N ARG A 183 -2.63 -0.74 -17.70
CA ARG A 183 -3.74 -1.47 -18.33
C ARG A 183 -3.67 -1.22 -19.82
N PHE A 184 -3.72 -2.28 -20.61
CA PHE A 184 -3.76 -2.14 -22.07
C PHE A 184 -5.19 -1.80 -22.51
N ASP A 185 -5.30 -0.88 -23.47
CA ASP A 185 -6.58 -0.52 -24.08
C ASP A 185 -7.11 -1.70 -24.91
N GLU A 186 -6.23 -2.32 -25.70
CA GLU A 186 -6.48 -3.56 -26.42
C GLU A 186 -5.60 -4.69 -25.87
N HIS A 187 -6.18 -5.88 -25.73
CA HIS A 187 -5.42 -7.03 -25.24
C HIS A 187 -4.32 -7.38 -26.24
N THR A 188 -3.08 -7.52 -25.76
CA THR A 188 -1.92 -7.64 -26.65
C THR A 188 -1.02 -8.81 -26.28
N LEU A 189 -0.39 -9.36 -27.30
CA LEU A 189 0.68 -10.37 -27.24
C LEU A 189 1.99 -9.83 -27.81
N ASP A 190 2.00 -8.59 -28.29
CA ASP A 190 3.18 -7.99 -28.91
C ASP A 190 4.23 -7.70 -27.83
N GLY A 191 5.33 -8.46 -27.88
CA GLY A 191 6.44 -8.32 -26.96
C GLY A 191 7.08 -6.92 -26.99
N ALA A 192 7.06 -6.21 -28.11
CA ALA A 192 7.57 -4.83 -28.18
C ALA A 192 6.69 -3.87 -27.39
N VAL A 193 5.37 -3.96 -27.57
CA VAL A 193 4.38 -3.18 -26.82
C VAL A 193 4.46 -3.47 -25.32
N VAL A 194 4.57 -4.74 -24.95
CA VAL A 194 4.66 -5.16 -23.56
C VAL A 194 5.97 -4.68 -22.92
N ARG A 195 7.10 -4.77 -23.63
CA ARG A 195 8.39 -4.25 -23.16
C ARG A 195 8.38 -2.73 -22.97
N ALA A 196 7.73 -1.99 -23.87
CA ALA A 196 7.59 -0.55 -23.74
C ALA A 196 6.73 -0.17 -22.51
N ALA A 197 5.60 -0.86 -22.31
CA ALA A 197 4.75 -0.65 -21.13
C ALA A 197 5.48 -1.02 -19.83
N LEU A 198 6.26 -2.11 -19.82
CA LEU A 198 7.08 -2.48 -18.67
C LEU A 198 8.14 -1.42 -18.37
N LEU A 199 8.79 -0.88 -19.39
CA LEU A 199 9.78 0.18 -19.23
C LEU A 199 9.15 1.46 -18.66
N GLU A 200 7.95 1.83 -19.12
CA GLU A 200 7.19 2.94 -18.52
C GLU A 200 6.93 2.70 -17.03
N LEU A 201 6.55 1.48 -16.64
CA LEU A 201 6.36 1.13 -15.23
C LEU A 201 7.66 1.20 -14.43
N VAL A 202 8.79 0.76 -14.98
CA VAL A 202 10.09 0.87 -14.32
C VAL A 202 10.43 2.34 -14.04
N VAL A 203 10.29 3.21 -15.05
CA VAL A 203 10.55 4.65 -14.90
C VAL A 203 9.66 5.26 -13.82
N ARG A 204 8.34 4.99 -13.87
CA ARG A 204 7.38 5.50 -12.89
C ARG A 204 7.67 4.99 -11.48
N LEU A 205 8.09 3.74 -11.36
CA LEU A 205 8.45 3.14 -10.07
C LEU A 205 9.75 3.74 -9.53
N GLY A 206 10.79 3.87 -10.35
CA GLY A 206 12.07 4.48 -9.98
C GLY A 206 11.89 5.92 -9.55
N THR A 207 11.17 6.73 -10.34
CA THR A 207 10.83 8.13 -9.99
C THR A 207 10.11 8.20 -8.64
N ARG A 208 9.12 7.30 -8.41
CA ARG A 208 8.39 7.25 -7.14
C ARG A 208 9.28 6.84 -5.96
N LEU A 209 10.19 5.88 -6.14
CA LEU A 209 11.10 5.45 -5.08
C LEU A 209 12.08 6.56 -4.72
N ARG A 210 12.67 7.23 -5.72
CA ARG A 210 13.57 8.37 -5.52
C ARG A 210 12.86 9.56 -4.88
N GLY A 211 11.64 9.89 -5.31
CA GLY A 211 10.83 10.94 -4.66
C GLY A 211 10.41 10.61 -3.22
N ARG A 212 10.55 9.36 -2.78
CA ARG A 212 10.35 8.93 -1.38
C ARG A 212 11.66 8.73 -0.62
N ASP A 213 12.81 8.97 -1.23
CA ASP A 213 14.11 8.58 -0.69
C ASP A 213 14.15 7.11 -0.24
N GLN A 214 13.53 6.20 -1.02
CA GLN A 214 13.50 4.76 -0.74
C GLN A 214 14.25 3.94 -1.79
N ALA A 215 14.83 2.82 -1.37
CA ALA A 215 15.41 1.80 -2.24
C ALA A 215 14.67 0.45 -2.07
N ALA A 216 14.55 -0.33 -3.15
CA ALA A 216 13.87 -1.62 -3.14
C ALA A 216 14.85 -2.79 -3.05
N ARG A 217 14.55 -3.81 -2.25
CA ARG A 217 15.33 -5.07 -2.20
C ARG A 217 14.76 -6.17 -3.09
N ALA A 218 13.49 -6.07 -3.44
CA ALA A 218 12.83 -7.03 -4.30
C ALA A 218 11.84 -6.34 -5.24
N LEU A 219 11.61 -7.01 -6.36
CA LEU A 219 10.69 -6.58 -7.40
C LEU A 219 9.74 -7.74 -7.72
N THR A 220 8.45 -7.47 -7.72
CA THR A 220 7.38 -8.38 -8.10
C THR A 220 6.74 -7.90 -9.40
N LEU A 221 6.70 -8.77 -10.40
CA LEU A 221 5.98 -8.56 -11.65
C LEU A 221 4.72 -9.41 -11.65
N SER A 222 3.59 -8.76 -11.85
CA SER A 222 2.27 -9.38 -11.98
C SER A 222 1.73 -9.15 -13.39
N LEU A 223 1.44 -10.24 -14.10
CA LEU A 223 0.82 -10.23 -15.41
C LEU A 223 -0.62 -10.71 -15.29
N THR A 224 -1.54 -10.03 -15.98
CA THR A 224 -2.96 -10.42 -16.02
C THR A 224 -3.37 -10.73 -17.44
N PHE A 225 -3.97 -11.90 -17.65
CA PHE A 225 -4.35 -12.39 -18.98
C PHE A 225 -5.86 -12.29 -19.21
N ALA A 226 -6.29 -12.15 -20.47
CA ALA A 226 -7.70 -12.05 -20.84
C ALA A 226 -8.53 -13.27 -20.43
N GLY A 227 -7.91 -14.45 -20.32
CA GLY A 227 -8.52 -15.68 -19.81
C GLY A 227 -8.68 -15.76 -18.29
N GLY A 228 -8.45 -14.68 -17.54
CA GLY A 228 -8.63 -14.61 -16.09
C GLY A 228 -7.47 -15.14 -15.24
N GLY A 229 -6.45 -15.72 -15.87
CA GLY A 229 -5.20 -16.11 -15.20
C GLY A 229 -4.35 -14.92 -14.81
N SER A 230 -3.59 -15.05 -13.71
CA SER A 230 -2.50 -14.15 -13.37
C SER A 230 -1.19 -14.93 -13.22
N TRP A 231 -0.09 -14.28 -13.57
CA TRP A 231 1.26 -14.77 -13.28
C TRP A 231 1.94 -13.76 -12.38
N ASP A 232 2.40 -14.20 -11.22
CA ASP A 232 3.00 -13.37 -10.20
C ASP A 232 4.35 -13.96 -9.79
N LYS A 233 5.44 -13.19 -9.97
CA LYS A 233 6.77 -13.64 -9.57
C LYS A 233 7.56 -12.50 -8.94
N THR A 234 8.20 -12.84 -7.82
CA THR A 234 9.11 -11.95 -7.08
C THR A 234 10.54 -12.39 -7.28
N ARG A 235 11.44 -11.45 -7.49
CA ARG A 235 12.90 -11.65 -7.42
C ARG A 235 13.54 -10.57 -6.57
N ARG A 236 14.63 -10.93 -5.89
CA ARG A 236 15.45 -9.98 -5.11
C ARG A 236 16.47 -9.31 -6.01
N LEU A 237 16.76 -8.04 -5.74
CA LEU A 237 17.90 -7.34 -6.32
C LEU A 237 19.18 -7.81 -5.62
N THR A 238 20.31 -7.75 -6.33
CA THR A 238 21.64 -8.02 -5.77
C THR A 238 22.00 -7.04 -4.65
N ALA A 239 21.63 -5.77 -4.84
CA ALA A 239 21.75 -4.71 -3.85
C ALA A 239 20.45 -3.87 -3.86
N PRO A 240 20.07 -3.28 -2.71
CA PRO A 240 18.93 -2.37 -2.67
C PRO A 240 19.11 -1.20 -3.65
N SER A 241 18.12 -0.93 -4.50
CA SER A 241 18.24 0.14 -5.51
C SER A 241 16.90 0.80 -5.84
N ALA A 242 16.98 2.06 -6.28
CA ALA A 242 15.90 2.84 -6.87
C ALA A 242 16.22 3.27 -8.32
N HIS A 243 17.31 2.76 -8.88
CA HIS A 243 17.80 3.16 -10.20
C HIS A 243 17.06 2.47 -11.32
N GLU A 244 16.80 3.21 -12.40
CA GLU A 244 15.99 2.70 -13.50
C GLU A 244 16.67 1.49 -14.15
N ASP A 245 18.00 1.50 -14.27
CA ASP A 245 18.78 0.40 -14.85
C ASP A 245 18.69 -0.89 -14.03
N ASP A 246 18.88 -0.82 -12.71
CA ASP A 246 18.82 -2.00 -11.82
C ASP A 246 17.41 -2.60 -11.82
N LEU A 247 16.39 -1.74 -11.73
CA LEU A 247 14.98 -2.14 -11.77
C LEU A 247 14.60 -2.71 -13.15
N ARG A 248 15.08 -2.09 -14.23
CA ARG A 248 14.82 -2.52 -15.62
C ARG A 248 15.42 -3.88 -15.89
N GLN A 249 16.67 -4.11 -15.49
CA GLN A 249 17.35 -5.38 -15.69
C GLN A 249 16.58 -6.52 -14.99
N LEU A 250 16.17 -6.32 -13.74
CA LEU A 250 15.41 -7.32 -13.00
C LEU A 250 14.00 -7.51 -13.57
N ALA A 251 13.34 -6.43 -13.99
CA ALA A 251 12.02 -6.50 -14.63
C ALA A 251 12.06 -7.29 -15.94
N TYR A 252 13.12 -7.14 -16.75
CA TYR A 252 13.30 -7.92 -17.98
C TYR A 252 13.55 -9.39 -17.68
N GLN A 253 14.38 -9.72 -16.69
CA GLN A 253 14.55 -11.12 -16.25
C GLN A 253 13.23 -11.76 -15.79
N LEU A 254 12.38 -11.00 -15.08
CA LEU A 254 11.06 -11.45 -14.68
C LEU A 254 10.14 -11.67 -15.89
N MET A 255 10.16 -10.75 -16.86
CA MET A 255 9.37 -10.86 -18.09
C MET A 255 9.81 -12.07 -18.93
N ASP A 256 11.11 -12.29 -19.07
CA ASP A 256 11.66 -13.44 -19.81
C ASP A 256 11.29 -14.76 -19.11
N ALA A 257 11.35 -14.79 -17.77
CA ALA A 257 10.95 -15.96 -16.98
C ALA A 257 9.44 -16.25 -17.03
N ALA A 258 8.61 -15.25 -17.31
CA ALA A 258 7.18 -15.46 -17.52
C ALA A 258 6.90 -16.24 -18.80
N GLY A 259 7.82 -16.18 -19.79
CA GLY A 259 7.76 -16.93 -21.03
C GLY A 259 6.40 -16.79 -21.70
N LEU A 260 6.11 -15.60 -22.26
CA LEU A 260 4.83 -15.20 -22.86
C LEU A 260 4.36 -16.15 -23.98
N GLN A 261 3.88 -17.34 -23.61
CA GLN A 261 3.36 -18.33 -24.55
C GLN A 261 1.87 -18.06 -24.74
N ARG A 262 1.56 -17.22 -25.73
CA ARG A 262 0.24 -17.07 -26.39
C ARG A 262 -0.94 -16.53 -25.54
N GLY A 263 -0.74 -16.10 -24.29
CA GLY A 263 -1.77 -15.42 -23.51
C GLY A 263 -1.89 -13.91 -23.81
N LEU A 264 -3.05 -13.45 -24.28
CA LEU A 264 -3.38 -12.04 -24.43
C LEU A 264 -3.33 -11.31 -23.08
N LEU A 265 -2.48 -10.30 -22.95
CA LEU A 265 -2.32 -9.51 -21.73
C LEU A 265 -3.35 -8.39 -21.65
N THR A 266 -3.95 -8.25 -20.46
CA THR A 266 -4.88 -7.17 -20.10
C THR A 266 -4.20 -6.06 -19.31
N GLY A 267 -3.14 -6.39 -18.58
CA GLY A 267 -2.40 -5.43 -17.78
C GLY A 267 -1.18 -6.01 -17.08
N LEU A 268 -0.37 -5.08 -16.58
CA LEU A 268 0.89 -5.31 -15.87
C LEU A 268 0.84 -4.58 -14.53
N VAL A 269 1.39 -5.17 -13.48
CA VAL A 269 1.70 -4.46 -12.22
C VAL A 269 3.15 -4.73 -11.87
N LEU A 270 3.88 -3.66 -11.60
CA LEU A 270 5.24 -3.75 -11.08
C LEU A 270 5.23 -3.23 -9.65
N LYS A 271 5.73 -4.05 -8.72
CA LYS A 271 5.72 -3.75 -7.29
C LYS A 271 7.12 -3.90 -6.71
N ALA A 272 7.63 -2.81 -6.14
CA ALA A 272 8.81 -2.83 -5.30
C ALA A 272 8.44 -3.31 -3.88
N GLU A 273 9.25 -4.19 -3.33
CA GLU A 273 9.06 -4.82 -2.02
C GLU A 273 10.30 -4.67 -1.14
N ASP A 274 10.07 -4.75 0.18
CA ASP A 274 11.10 -4.65 1.20
C ASP A 274 11.89 -3.34 1.02
N LEU A 275 11.12 -2.24 1.00
CA LEU A 275 11.65 -0.89 0.85
C LEU A 275 12.38 -0.46 2.12
N LEU A 276 13.54 0.14 1.94
CA LEU A 276 14.36 0.76 2.97
C LEU A 276 14.59 2.23 2.62
N ASP A 277 14.97 3.00 3.62
CA ASP A 277 15.45 4.37 3.41
C ASP A 277 16.75 4.33 2.59
N ALA A 278 16.89 5.24 1.64
CA ALA A 278 18.01 5.28 0.71
C ALA A 278 19.35 5.62 1.39
N ASP A 279 19.33 6.18 2.59
CA ASP A 279 20.50 6.43 3.43
C ASP A 279 21.02 5.13 4.10
N GLN A 280 20.13 4.19 4.39
CA GLN A 280 20.43 2.85 4.90
C GLN A 280 20.75 1.86 3.78
N ALA A 281 20.51 2.23 2.53
CA ALA A 281 20.92 1.44 1.38
C ALA A 281 22.44 1.51 1.24
N PRO A 282 23.16 0.36 1.23
CA PRO A 282 24.59 0.37 0.97
C PRO A 282 24.81 0.96 -0.43
N ARG A 283 25.35 2.17 -0.49
CA ARG A 283 25.79 2.79 -1.74
C ARG A 283 27.03 2.03 -2.20
N GLN A 284 26.86 1.22 -3.24
CA GLN A 284 28.02 0.64 -3.92
C GLN A 284 28.74 1.78 -4.63
N LEU A 285 29.88 2.20 -4.06
CA LEU A 285 30.84 3.03 -4.78
C LEU A 285 31.29 2.23 -6.01
N SER A 286 30.89 2.72 -7.18
CA SER A 286 31.19 2.08 -8.45
C SER A 286 32.35 2.81 -9.08
N LEU A 287 33.44 2.11 -9.42
CA LEU A 287 34.53 2.68 -10.23
C LEU A 287 34.16 2.75 -11.73
N ASP A 288 32.86 2.80 -12.02
CA ASP A 288 32.31 2.85 -13.38
C ASP A 288 31.69 4.23 -13.58
N ASP A 289 32.48 5.13 -14.16
CA ASP A 289 32.11 6.51 -14.45
C ASP A 289 30.82 6.59 -15.31
N ALA A 290 30.56 5.57 -16.14
CA ALA A 290 29.34 5.52 -16.95
C ALA A 290 28.10 5.25 -16.09
N ARG A 291 28.23 4.47 -15.01
CA ARG A 291 27.15 4.29 -14.04
C ARG A 291 26.90 5.58 -13.27
N GLU A 292 27.94 6.25 -12.79
CA GLU A 292 27.80 7.52 -12.06
C GLU A 292 27.18 8.63 -12.93
N ALA A 293 27.60 8.74 -14.19
CA ALA A 293 27.00 9.69 -15.14
C ALA A 293 25.51 9.43 -15.37
N ARG A 294 25.08 8.16 -15.43
CA ARG A 294 23.65 7.78 -15.54
C ARG A 294 22.88 8.15 -14.27
N LEU A 295 23.45 7.92 -13.09
CA LEU A 295 22.85 8.31 -11.81
C LEU A 295 22.58 9.82 -11.73
N ALA A 296 23.58 10.63 -12.10
CA ALA A 296 23.43 12.08 -12.15
C ALA A 296 22.40 12.52 -13.19
N THR A 297 22.32 11.80 -14.31
CA THR A 297 21.33 12.04 -15.37
C THR A 297 19.90 11.75 -14.89
N GLU A 298 19.66 10.64 -14.18
CA GLU A 298 18.34 10.30 -13.63
C GLU A 298 17.80 11.42 -12.73
N GLY A 299 18.64 11.95 -11.82
CA GLY A 299 18.23 13.06 -10.95
C GLY A 299 17.98 14.39 -11.70
N ALA A 300 18.61 14.62 -12.85
CA ALA A 300 18.30 15.76 -13.70
C ALA A 300 16.98 15.56 -14.47
N VAL A 301 16.77 14.35 -15.00
CA VAL A 301 15.56 13.95 -15.72
C VAL A 301 14.32 14.05 -14.81
N ASP A 302 14.43 13.61 -13.57
CA ASP A 302 13.32 13.68 -12.60
C ASP A 302 12.94 15.13 -12.29
N ARG A 303 13.92 16.02 -12.07
CA ARG A 303 13.66 17.47 -11.88
C ARG A 303 12.94 18.09 -13.08
N ILE A 304 13.26 17.66 -14.30
CA ILE A 304 12.55 18.11 -15.50
C ILE A 304 11.11 17.59 -15.50
N ARG A 305 10.89 16.32 -15.14
CA ARG A 305 9.54 15.72 -15.05
C ARG A 305 8.69 16.40 -13.99
N ASP A 306 9.26 16.76 -12.84
CA ASP A 306 8.55 17.45 -11.78
C ASP A 306 8.09 18.85 -12.22
N LYS A 307 8.93 19.55 -12.99
CA LYS A 307 8.63 20.92 -13.46
C LYS A 307 7.70 20.96 -14.67
N PHE A 308 7.85 20.03 -15.62
CA PHE A 308 7.19 20.11 -16.92
C PHE A 308 6.23 18.94 -17.22
N GLY A 309 6.17 17.95 -16.33
CA GLY A 309 5.29 16.78 -16.45
C GLY A 309 6.00 15.52 -16.92
N THR A 310 5.40 14.37 -16.60
CA THR A 310 5.99 13.02 -16.78
C THR A 310 6.13 12.57 -18.24
N ARG A 311 5.52 13.28 -19.19
CA ARG A 311 5.60 12.99 -20.64
C ARG A 311 6.57 13.89 -21.40
N VAL A 312 7.42 14.66 -20.74
CA VAL A 312 8.37 15.56 -21.43
C VAL A 312 9.68 14.87 -21.79
N ILE A 313 10.12 13.92 -20.95
CA ILE A 313 11.38 13.21 -21.16
C ILE A 313 11.32 11.77 -20.61
N GLY A 314 11.87 10.83 -21.36
CA GLY A 314 11.92 9.43 -20.98
C GLY A 314 12.40 8.54 -22.11
N PRO A 315 12.41 7.21 -21.90
CA PRO A 315 12.99 6.29 -22.86
C PRO A 315 12.29 6.37 -24.22
N ALA A 316 13.07 6.42 -25.30
CA ALA A 316 12.56 6.58 -26.66
C ALA A 316 11.46 5.56 -27.03
N ALA A 317 11.56 4.33 -26.50
CA ALA A 317 10.57 3.28 -26.71
C ALA A 317 9.16 3.62 -26.16
N VAL A 318 9.06 4.51 -25.17
CA VAL A 318 7.78 4.97 -24.60
C VAL A 318 7.15 6.07 -25.46
N PHE A 319 7.96 6.85 -26.20
CA PHE A 319 7.52 7.99 -27.01
C PHE A 319 7.13 7.65 -28.46
N ARG A 320 7.56 6.50 -28.98
CA ARG A 320 7.23 6.06 -30.36
C ARG A 320 5.74 5.76 -30.61
N ARG A 321 4.85 5.98 -29.64
CA ARG A 321 3.39 5.83 -29.78
C ARG A 321 2.66 7.06 -30.32
N ALA A 322 3.37 8.13 -30.66
CA ALA A 322 2.79 9.30 -31.31
C ALA A 322 3.19 9.33 -32.80
N SER A 323 2.72 8.36 -33.57
CA SER A 323 2.74 8.37 -35.05
C SER A 323 1.66 7.42 -35.55
#